data_AF-A0A6C0LTY3-F1
#
_entry.id   AF-A0A6C0LTY3-F1
#
_cell.length_a   1.000
_cell.length_b   1.000
_cell.length_c   1.000
_cell.angle_alpha   90.00
_cell.angle_beta   90.00
_cell.angle_gamma   90.00
#
_symmetry.space_group_name_H-M   'P 1'
#
loop_
_entity.id
_entity.type
_entity.pdbx_description
1 polymer ?
#
loop_
_entity_poly.entity_id
_entity_poly.type
_entity_poly.pdbx_seq_one_letter_code
_entity_poly.pdbx_strand_id
1 'polypeptide(L)'
;MTSITLCYFYKLNYTQYIQKYYKEKRCPNMATMEEIDEYINEIHMKTMLDNYVLHNIPPDYEGFRKKEVEPIKKTRKIDIFIPSPQYDLPEDNTTILQREIPMEDLNKIREKILHVQDYIISMIDRKEDECPVCYEDMGNKSFLTGSCGHKYCGKCCYDNFTKNCHTGSLCPLCRVEVL
;
A
#
# COMPACT_ATOMS: atom_id res chain seq x y z
N MET A 1 3.25 45.38 25.68
CA MET A 1 3.53 44.15 26.46
C MET A 1 2.70 42.96 25.95
N THR A 2 2.68 42.69 24.63
CA THR A 2 1.78 41.70 24.02
C THR A 2 2.49 40.58 23.24
N SER A 3 3.79 40.73 22.94
CA SER A 3 4.54 39.76 22.12
C SER A 3 5.10 38.58 22.95
N ILE A 4 5.40 38.78 24.23
CA ILE A 4 5.98 37.72 25.08
C ILE A 4 4.90 36.71 25.51
N THR A 5 3.68 37.16 25.79
CA THR A 5 2.56 36.32 26.22
C THR A 5 2.06 35.36 25.15
N LEU A 6 2.06 35.75 23.87
CA LEU A 6 1.72 34.86 22.74
C LEU A 6 2.76 33.73 22.56
N CYS A 7 4.06 34.04 22.67
CA CYS A 7 5.12 33.04 22.59
C CYS A 7 5.06 31.99 23.72
N TYR A 8 4.66 32.38 24.93
CA TYR A 8 4.50 31.44 26.05
C TYR A 8 3.26 30.55 25.90
N PHE A 9 2.15 31.07 25.36
CA PHE A 9 0.95 30.28 25.07
C PHE A 9 1.22 29.21 23.99
N TYR A 10 1.93 29.56 22.92
CA TYR A 10 2.32 28.60 21.88
C TYR A 10 3.27 27.52 22.42
N LYS A 11 4.26 27.87 23.26
CA LYS A 11 5.16 26.87 23.88
C LYS A 11 4.45 25.91 24.84
N LEU A 12 3.49 26.41 25.64
CA LEU A 12 2.71 25.59 26.56
C LEU A 12 1.79 24.60 25.82
N ASN A 13 1.18 25.01 24.71
CA ASN A 13 0.34 24.13 23.91
C ASN A 13 1.17 23.11 23.11
N TYR A 14 2.29 23.52 22.53
CA TYR A 14 3.17 22.65 21.73
C TYR A 14 3.70 21.46 22.54
N THR A 15 4.13 21.70 23.78
CA THR A 15 4.60 20.64 24.69
C THR A 15 3.50 19.64 25.07
N GLN A 16 2.26 20.09 25.26
CA GLN A 16 1.12 19.20 25.50
C GLN A 16 0.78 18.34 24.28
N TYR A 17 0.83 18.90 23.07
CA TYR A 17 0.60 18.15 21.83
C TYR A 17 1.68 17.11 21.56
N ILE A 18 2.95 17.43 21.85
CA ILE A 18 4.05 16.46 21.78
C ILE A 18 3.83 15.31 22.77
N GLN A 19 3.46 15.62 24.02
CA GLN A 19 3.19 14.59 25.02
C GLN A 19 2.02 13.69 24.62
N LYS A 20 0.98 14.24 24.00
CA LYS A 20 -0.15 13.48 23.45
C LYS A 20 0.29 12.60 22.28
N TYR A 21 1.11 13.13 21.36
CA TYR A 21 1.67 12.39 20.24
C TYR A 21 2.43 11.13 20.69
N TYR A 22 3.38 11.28 21.63
CA TYR A 22 4.17 10.15 22.14
C TYR A 22 3.36 9.18 23.02
N LYS A 23 2.23 9.62 23.59
CA LYS A 23 1.31 8.75 24.34
C LYS A 23 0.41 7.93 23.43
N GLU A 24 -0.01 8.49 22.29
CA GLU A 24 -0.86 7.82 21.29
C GLU A 24 -0.05 6.95 20.33
N LYS A 25 1.17 7.36 19.94
CA LYS A 25 2.07 6.56 19.09
C LYS A 25 3.02 5.73 19.94
N ARG A 26 2.71 4.43 20.00
CA ARG A 26 3.35 3.39 20.83
C ARG A 26 4.75 2.96 20.33
N CYS A 27 5.62 3.88 19.90
CA CYS A 27 6.96 3.54 19.40
C CYS A 27 8.05 4.53 19.89
N PRO A 28 9.27 4.05 20.24
CA PRO A 28 10.30 4.82 20.93
C PRO A 28 11.29 5.60 20.02
N ASN A 29 11.01 5.76 18.73
CA ASN A 29 11.87 6.54 17.84
C ASN A 29 11.47 8.02 17.88
N MET A 30 12.44 8.91 18.12
CA MET A 30 12.24 10.35 18.15
C MET A 30 11.65 10.82 16.82
N ALA A 31 10.39 11.28 16.84
CA ALA A 31 9.75 11.85 15.68
C ALA A 31 10.54 13.07 15.18
N THR A 32 10.63 13.22 13.87
CA THR A 32 11.26 14.42 13.29
C THR A 32 10.39 15.64 13.61
N MET A 33 10.99 16.82 13.66
CA MET A 33 10.25 18.06 13.95
C MET A 33 9.12 18.30 12.92
N GLU A 34 9.32 17.85 11.68
CA GLU A 34 8.34 17.94 10.60
C GLU A 34 7.09 17.07 10.85
N GLU A 35 7.26 15.85 11.37
CA GLU A 35 6.15 14.96 11.73
C GLU A 35 5.35 15.50 12.92
N ILE A 36 6.04 16.15 13.86
CA ILE A 36 5.41 16.79 15.02
C ILE A 36 4.56 17.98 14.55
N ASP A 37 5.09 18.81 13.66
CA ASP A 37 4.38 19.97 13.10
C ASP A 37 3.17 19.55 12.26
N GLU A 38 3.27 18.46 11.49
CA GLU A 38 2.15 17.90 10.73
C GLU A 38 1.03 17.42 11.66
N TYR A 39 1.37 16.69 12.73
CA TYR A 39 0.40 16.22 13.72
C TYR A 39 -0.29 17.38 14.47
N ILE A 40 0.46 18.43 14.80
CA ILE A 40 -0.10 19.63 15.43
C ILE A 40 -1.09 20.33 14.51
N ASN A 41 -0.75 20.43 13.22
CA ASN A 41 -1.68 20.97 12.21
C ASN A 41 -2.95 20.10 12.10
N GLU A 42 -2.82 18.78 12.12
CA GLU A 42 -3.97 17.86 12.07
C GLU A 42 -4.89 18.03 13.30
N ILE A 43 -4.32 18.10 14.51
CA ILE A 43 -5.11 18.34 15.73
C ILE A 43 -5.78 19.72 15.68
N HIS A 44 -5.06 20.73 15.21
CA HIS A 44 -5.59 22.08 15.09
C HIS A 44 -6.81 22.11 14.14
N MET A 45 -6.70 21.44 12.98
CA MET A 45 -7.81 21.32 12.03
C MET A 45 -9.00 20.55 12.60
N LYS A 46 -8.77 19.44 13.31
CA LYS A 46 -9.86 18.70 13.99
C LYS A 46 -10.56 19.57 15.03
N THR A 47 -9.80 20.30 15.83
CA THR A 47 -10.34 21.20 16.86
C THR A 47 -11.15 22.35 16.24
N MET A 48 -10.69 22.90 15.11
CA MET A 48 -11.44 23.91 14.36
C MET A 48 -12.77 23.37 13.84
N LEU A 49 -12.79 22.15 13.28
CA LEU A 49 -14.01 21.51 12.80
C LEU A 49 -14.98 21.24 13.94
N ASP A 50 -14.50 20.73 15.08
CA ASP A 50 -15.34 20.47 16.26
C ASP A 50 -15.93 21.78 16.80
N ASN A 51 -15.14 22.86 16.88
CA ASN A 51 -15.64 24.17 17.30
C ASN A 51 -16.68 24.74 16.34
N TYR A 52 -16.53 24.51 15.03
CA TYR A 52 -17.52 24.93 14.05
C TYR A 52 -18.83 24.14 14.18
N VAL A 53 -18.73 22.80 14.26
CA VAL A 53 -19.90 21.91 14.31
C VAL A 53 -20.65 22.01 15.64
N LEU A 54 -19.94 22.07 16.76
CA LEU A 54 -20.54 22.02 18.11
C LEU A 54 -20.84 23.38 18.68
N HIS A 55 -20.03 24.40 18.35
CA HIS A 55 -20.08 25.71 18.99
C HIS A 55 -20.41 26.85 18.01
N ASN A 56 -20.63 26.57 16.72
CA ASN A 56 -20.86 27.56 15.67
C ASN A 56 -19.77 28.66 15.63
N ILE A 57 -18.54 28.34 16.05
CA ILE A 57 -17.42 29.27 16.01
C ILE A 57 -16.72 29.10 14.64
N PRO A 58 -16.76 30.10 13.76
CA PRO A 58 -16.12 30.01 12.46
C PRO A 58 -14.59 30.00 12.61
N PRO A 59 -13.88 29.16 11.83
CA PRO A 59 -12.42 29.14 11.84
C PRO A 59 -11.83 30.47 11.38
N ASP A 60 -10.88 30.98 12.16
CA ASP A 60 -10.12 32.20 11.85
C ASP A 60 -8.94 31.86 10.94
N TYR A 61 -9.03 32.30 9.68
CA TYR A 61 -8.07 31.98 8.63
C TYR A 61 -7.10 33.13 8.30
N GLU A 62 -6.94 34.14 9.16
CA GLU A 62 -6.11 35.32 8.88
C GLU A 62 -4.63 34.99 8.49
N GLY A 63 -4.14 33.77 8.78
CA GLY A 63 -2.80 33.30 8.37
C GLY A 63 -2.69 32.54 7.03
N PHE A 64 -3.77 32.22 6.32
CA PHE A 64 -3.76 31.26 5.19
C PHE A 64 -3.73 31.88 3.78
N ARG A 65 -3.47 33.19 3.61
CA ARG A 65 -3.25 33.76 2.27
C ARG A 65 -1.94 33.26 1.65
N LYS A 66 -1.97 32.06 1.08
CA LYS A 66 -1.00 31.63 0.06
C LYS A 66 -1.37 32.32 -1.26
N LYS A 67 -0.35 32.88 -1.94
CA LYS A 67 -0.44 33.63 -3.20
C LYS A 67 -1.33 32.91 -4.22
N GLU A 68 -2.18 33.68 -4.89
CA GLU A 68 -3.07 33.24 -5.96
C GLU A 68 -2.30 32.41 -7.00
N VAL A 69 -2.67 31.13 -7.15
CA VAL A 69 -2.19 30.28 -8.24
C VAL A 69 -3.17 30.46 -9.40
N GLU A 70 -2.65 30.88 -10.56
CA GLU A 70 -3.47 31.12 -11.74
C GLU A 70 -4.22 29.86 -12.21
N PRO A 71 -5.46 30.01 -12.71
CA PRO A 71 -6.29 28.87 -13.10
C PRO A 71 -5.74 28.16 -14.33
N ILE A 72 -5.46 26.85 -14.18
CA ILE A 72 -5.04 25.96 -15.26
C ILE A 72 -6.15 25.90 -16.33
N LYS A 73 -5.80 26.25 -17.57
CA LYS A 73 -6.70 26.24 -18.73
C LYS A 73 -7.15 24.81 -19.04
N LYS A 74 -8.48 24.63 -19.17
CA LYS A 74 -9.16 23.36 -19.47
C LYS A 74 -8.55 22.65 -20.68
N THR A 75 -8.26 21.36 -20.53
CA THR A 75 -7.77 20.48 -21.58
C THR A 75 -8.82 20.31 -22.69
N ARG A 76 -8.40 20.48 -23.95
CA ARG A 76 -9.23 20.23 -25.12
C ARG A 76 -9.36 18.72 -25.30
N LYS A 77 -10.60 18.23 -25.48
CA LYS A 77 -10.88 16.85 -25.88
C LYS A 77 -10.24 16.62 -27.26
N ILE A 78 -9.39 15.60 -27.36
CA ILE A 78 -8.83 15.14 -28.63
C ILE A 78 -9.70 13.95 -29.04
N ASP A 79 -10.55 14.13 -30.04
CA ASP A 79 -11.31 13.05 -30.65
C ASP A 79 -10.38 12.31 -31.61
N ILE A 80 -9.83 11.18 -31.16
CA ILE A 80 -8.99 10.31 -31.99
C ILE A 80 -9.93 9.42 -32.81
N PHE A 81 -10.08 9.74 -34.09
CA PHE A 81 -10.74 8.85 -35.05
C PHE A 81 -9.76 7.73 -35.47
N ILE A 82 -10.07 6.49 -35.10
CA ILE A 82 -9.33 5.30 -35.54
C ILE A 82 -10.16 4.62 -36.64
N PRO A 83 -9.74 4.66 -37.92
CA PRO A 83 -10.41 3.90 -38.96
C PRO A 83 -10.19 2.40 -38.70
N SER A 84 -11.26 1.62 -38.74
CA SER A 84 -11.19 0.17 -38.62
C SER A 84 -10.47 -0.37 -39.87
N PRO A 85 -9.39 -1.16 -39.73
CA PRO A 85 -8.70 -1.71 -40.89
C PRO A 85 -9.61 -2.76 -41.56
N GLN A 86 -9.87 -2.57 -42.85
CA GLN A 86 -10.51 -3.58 -43.68
C GLN A 86 -9.40 -4.42 -44.31
N TYR A 87 -9.37 -5.70 -43.95
CA TYR A 87 -8.45 -6.68 -44.54
C TYR A 87 -9.23 -7.51 -45.54
N ASP A 88 -8.87 -7.39 -46.82
CA ASP A 88 -9.32 -8.32 -47.86
C ASP A 88 -8.56 -9.64 -47.66
N LEU A 89 -9.23 -10.63 -47.06
CA LEU A 89 -8.71 -11.99 -47.00
C LEU A 89 -8.95 -12.66 -48.36
N PRO A 90 -7.90 -13.21 -49.02
CA PRO A 90 -8.10 -13.99 -50.23
C PRO A 90 -8.89 -15.26 -49.90
N GLU A 91 -10.06 -15.41 -50.51
CA GLU A 91 -10.80 -16.67 -50.58
C GLU A 91 -10.09 -17.62 -51.56
N ASP A 92 -8.95 -18.20 -51.19
CA ASP A 92 -8.66 -19.54 -51.71
C ASP A 92 -7.58 -20.30 -50.94
N ASN A 93 -7.80 -21.62 -50.91
CA ASN A 93 -6.91 -22.69 -50.49
C ASN A 93 -6.87 -23.00 -48.99
N THR A 94 -7.94 -23.65 -48.54
CA THR A 94 -7.90 -24.74 -47.56
C THR A 94 -6.91 -25.83 -47.99
N THR A 95 -5.62 -25.57 -47.85
CA THR A 95 -4.56 -26.57 -47.74
C THR A 95 -3.82 -26.32 -46.44
N ILE A 96 -4.57 -26.32 -45.34
CA ILE A 96 -3.99 -26.75 -44.08
C ILE A 96 -3.68 -28.24 -44.28
N LEU A 97 -2.47 -28.52 -44.75
CA LEU A 97 -1.86 -29.84 -44.65
C LEU A 97 -2.05 -30.28 -43.21
N GLN A 98 -3.02 -31.17 -42.97
CA GLN A 98 -3.16 -31.91 -41.72
C GLN A 98 -1.94 -32.82 -41.65
N ARG A 99 -0.83 -32.25 -41.23
CA ARG A 99 0.41 -32.95 -40.98
C ARG A 99 0.13 -33.81 -39.76
N GLU A 100 -0.09 -35.10 -39.97
CA GLU A 100 -0.26 -36.05 -38.88
C GLU A 100 1.00 -35.97 -38.01
N ILE A 101 0.85 -35.44 -36.80
CA ILE A 101 1.95 -35.33 -35.85
C ILE A 101 2.27 -36.76 -35.41
N PRO A 102 3.50 -37.26 -35.61
CA PRO A 102 3.87 -38.60 -35.17
C PRO A 102 3.61 -38.77 -33.67
N MET A 103 3.01 -39.91 -33.31
CA MET A 103 2.70 -40.24 -31.90
C MET A 103 3.92 -40.10 -30.97
N GLU A 104 5.11 -40.36 -31.50
CA GLU A 104 6.40 -40.20 -30.81
C GLU A 104 6.66 -38.75 -30.35
N ASP A 105 6.32 -37.76 -31.18
CA ASP A 105 6.49 -36.35 -30.85
C ASP A 105 5.45 -35.90 -29.81
N LEU A 106 4.24 -36.45 -29.87
CA LEU A 106 3.21 -36.23 -28.85
C LEU A 106 3.62 -36.81 -27.49
N ASN A 107 4.25 -38.00 -27.47
CA ASN A 107 4.76 -38.61 -26.24
C ASN A 107 5.89 -37.77 -25.63
N LYS A 108 6.84 -37.29 -26.43
CA LYS A 108 7.90 -36.40 -25.95
C LYS A 108 7.35 -35.09 -25.38
N ILE A 109 6.33 -34.52 -26.01
CA ILE A 109 5.65 -33.33 -25.49
C ILE A 109 4.96 -33.66 -24.16
N ARG A 110 4.26 -34.79 -24.08
CA ARG A 110 3.58 -35.24 -22.86
C ARG A 110 4.56 -35.42 -21.69
N GLU A 111 5.68 -36.09 -21.91
CA GLU A 111 6.71 -36.26 -20.87
C GLU A 111 7.27 -34.93 -20.37
N LYS A 112 7.52 -33.98 -21.28
CA LYS A 112 7.95 -32.63 -20.90
C LYS A 112 6.89 -31.91 -20.06
N ILE A 113 5.62 -32.03 -20.42
CA ILE A 113 4.52 -31.45 -19.64
C ILE A 113 4.48 -32.05 -18.23
N LEU A 114 4.58 -33.37 -18.11
CA LEU A 114 4.60 -34.06 -16.81
C LEU A 114 5.78 -33.61 -15.96
N HIS A 115 6.98 -33.55 -16.53
CA HIS A 115 8.17 -33.10 -15.81
C HIS A 115 8.04 -31.65 -15.31
N VAL A 116 7.44 -30.76 -16.12
CA VAL A 116 7.18 -29.38 -15.70
C VAL A 116 6.14 -29.33 -14.59
N GLN A 117 5.09 -30.14 -14.66
CA GLN A 117 4.07 -30.24 -13.60
C GLN A 117 4.69 -30.71 -12.27
N ASP A 118 5.47 -31.78 -12.29
CA ASP A 118 6.14 -32.32 -11.10
C ASP A 118 7.11 -31.30 -10.49
N TYR A 119 7.85 -30.58 -11.34
CA TYR A 119 8.73 -29.51 -10.88
C TYR A 119 7.97 -28.38 -10.18
N ILE A 120 6.85 -27.93 -10.76
CA ILE A 120 5.99 -26.88 -10.18
C ILE A 120 5.43 -27.35 -8.83
N ILE A 121 4.93 -28.58 -8.74
CA ILE A 121 4.40 -29.15 -7.48
C ILE A 121 5.50 -29.16 -6.42
N SER A 122 6.70 -29.66 -6.75
CA SER A 122 7.84 -29.68 -5.82
C SER A 122 8.26 -28.28 -5.33
N MET A 123 8.04 -27.25 -6.15
CA MET A 123 8.34 -25.85 -5.80
C MET A 123 7.26 -25.22 -4.91
N ILE A 124 6.00 -25.63 -5.06
CA ILE A 124 4.91 -25.15 -4.22
C ILE A 124 5.04 -25.74 -2.82
N ASP A 125 5.24 -27.06 -2.71
CA ASP A 125 5.38 -27.74 -1.41
C ASP A 125 6.53 -27.15 -0.58
N ARG A 126 7.70 -26.89 -1.19
CA ARG A 126 8.82 -26.24 -0.49
C ARG A 126 8.53 -24.82 -0.03
N LYS A 127 7.64 -24.09 -0.73
CA LYS A 127 7.30 -22.70 -0.39
C LYS A 127 6.28 -22.58 0.73
N GLU A 128 5.43 -23.59 0.95
CA GLU A 128 4.46 -23.55 2.06
C GLU A 128 5.13 -23.60 3.44
N ASP A 129 6.32 -24.19 3.48
CA ASP A 129 7.14 -24.29 4.68
C ASP A 129 8.09 -23.10 4.85
N GLU A 130 8.28 -22.23 3.87
CA GLU A 130 9.18 -21.08 3.98
C GLU A 130 8.43 -19.77 4.24
N CYS A 131 8.95 -18.96 5.16
CA CYS A 131 8.34 -17.66 5.44
C CYS A 131 8.61 -16.70 4.26
N PRO A 132 7.58 -16.13 3.62
CA PRO A 132 7.79 -15.25 2.48
C PRO A 132 8.39 -13.88 2.83
N VAL A 133 8.56 -13.58 4.13
CA VAL A 133 9.16 -12.33 4.62
C VAL A 133 10.66 -12.47 4.86
N CYS A 134 11.09 -13.58 5.48
CA CYS A 134 12.49 -13.80 5.85
C CYS A 134 13.16 -14.97 5.13
N TYR A 135 12.42 -15.73 4.32
CA TYR A 135 12.86 -16.92 3.59
C TYR A 135 13.48 -18.00 4.49
N GLU A 136 13.12 -18.01 5.78
CA GLU A 136 13.48 -19.07 6.70
C GLU A 136 12.38 -20.13 6.74
N ASP A 137 12.79 -21.40 6.88
CA ASP A 137 11.90 -22.53 7.14
C ASP A 137 11.07 -22.29 8.42
N MET A 138 9.76 -22.50 8.30
CA MET A 138 8.70 -22.33 9.28
C MET A 138 8.29 -23.64 9.95
N GLY A 139 8.76 -24.81 9.48
CA GLY A 139 8.28 -26.16 9.84
C GLY A 139 7.68 -26.30 11.24
N ASN A 140 8.49 -26.18 12.30
CA ASN A 140 8.05 -26.25 13.71
C ASN A 140 7.99 -24.89 14.42
N LYS A 141 8.20 -23.78 13.70
CA LYS A 141 8.22 -22.44 14.29
C LYS A 141 6.79 -21.91 14.47
N SER A 142 6.61 -21.00 15.42
CA SER A 142 5.34 -20.29 15.53
C SER A 142 5.07 -19.47 14.25
N PHE A 143 3.91 -19.67 13.65
CA PHE A 143 3.42 -18.91 12.51
C PHE A 143 2.10 -18.22 12.87
N LEU A 144 1.84 -17.09 12.22
CA LEU A 144 0.56 -16.41 12.33
C LEU A 144 -0.15 -16.50 10.98
N THR A 145 -1.45 -16.79 11.04
CA THR A 145 -2.37 -16.63 9.91
C THR A 145 -3.34 -15.51 10.26
N GLY A 146 -3.22 -14.39 9.56
CA GLY A 146 -4.13 -13.24 9.76
C GLY A 146 -5.51 -13.47 9.13
N SER A 147 -6.43 -12.51 9.31
CA SER A 147 -7.77 -12.52 8.69
C SER A 147 -7.75 -12.70 7.17
N CYS A 148 -6.68 -12.24 6.51
CA CYS A 148 -6.44 -12.38 5.08
C CYS A 148 -5.97 -13.76 4.62
N GLY A 149 -5.75 -14.72 5.54
CA GLY A 149 -5.33 -16.08 5.21
C GLY A 149 -3.85 -16.26 4.89
N HIS A 150 -3.04 -15.19 4.87
CA HIS A 150 -1.61 -15.28 4.61
C HIS A 150 -0.84 -15.76 5.86
N LYS A 151 0.05 -16.74 5.66
CA LYS A 151 0.91 -17.34 6.68
C LYS A 151 2.34 -16.79 6.60
N TYR A 152 2.90 -16.38 7.73
CA TYR A 152 4.31 -15.99 7.86
C TYR A 152 4.81 -16.18 9.30
N CYS A 153 6.13 -16.13 9.47
CA CYS A 153 6.77 -16.45 10.73
C CYS A 153 6.36 -15.48 11.85
N GLY A 154 6.17 -16.00 13.08
CA GLY A 154 5.76 -15.20 14.24
C GLY A 154 6.78 -14.10 14.59
N LYS A 155 8.08 -14.37 14.40
CA LYS A 155 9.15 -13.37 14.52
C LYS A 155 8.95 -12.21 13.55
N CYS A 156 8.65 -12.51 12.28
CA CYS A 156 8.41 -11.55 11.22
C CYS A 156 7.17 -10.71 11.51
N CYS A 157 6.13 -11.35 12.04
CA CYS A 157 4.93 -10.68 12.50
C CYS A 157 5.23 -9.72 13.65
N TYR A 158 5.91 -10.19 14.69
CA TYR A 158 6.28 -9.39 15.84
C TYR A 158 7.17 -8.21 15.45
N ASP A 159 8.16 -8.45 14.59
CA ASP A 159 9.03 -7.41 14.04
C ASP A 159 8.23 -6.36 13.25
N ASN A 160 7.27 -6.79 12.43
CA ASN A 160 6.38 -5.87 11.71
C ASN A 160 5.56 -5.02 12.68
N PHE A 161 4.92 -5.64 13.68
CA PHE A 161 4.10 -4.93 14.68
C PHE A 161 4.91 -3.95 15.54
N THR A 162 6.16 -4.28 15.88
CA THR A 162 6.98 -3.48 16.82
C THR A 162 7.85 -2.43 16.14
N LYS A 163 8.35 -2.71 14.93
CA LYS A 163 9.26 -1.81 14.20
C LYS A 163 8.53 -0.91 13.20
N ASN A 164 7.39 -1.32 12.66
CA ASN A 164 6.65 -0.52 11.68
C ASN A 164 5.50 0.26 12.33
N CYS A 165 5.74 1.55 12.58
CA CYS A 165 4.79 2.43 13.29
C CYS A 165 3.50 2.74 12.49
N HIS A 166 3.59 2.72 11.15
CA HIS A 166 2.49 3.14 10.27
C HIS A 166 1.73 1.97 9.66
N THR A 167 2.42 0.84 9.42
CA THR A 167 1.86 -0.32 8.72
C THR A 167 2.06 -1.62 9.50
N GLY A 168 2.40 -1.55 10.78
CA GLY A 168 2.65 -2.74 11.61
C GLY A 168 1.41 -3.61 11.83
N SER A 169 0.22 -3.02 11.74
CA SER A 169 -1.06 -3.72 11.77
C SER A 169 -1.45 -4.36 10.44
N LEU A 170 -0.72 -4.08 9.36
CA LEU A 170 -1.03 -4.56 8.01
C LEU A 170 -0.24 -5.82 7.66
N CYS A 171 -0.88 -6.73 6.94
CA CYS A 171 -0.25 -7.93 6.43
C CYS A 171 0.90 -7.56 5.48
N PRO A 172 2.12 -8.14 5.65
CA PRO A 172 3.24 -7.87 4.76
C PRO A 172 2.99 -8.23 3.29
N LEU A 173 2.06 -9.16 3.03
CA LEU A 173 1.78 -9.71 1.71
C LEU A 173 0.66 -8.97 0.97
N CYS A 174 -0.47 -8.71 1.64
CA CYS A 174 -1.64 -8.09 1.00
C CYS A 174 -2.05 -6.74 1.57
N ARG A 175 -1.36 -6.25 2.62
CA ARG A 175 -1.62 -4.96 3.29
C ARG A 175 -3.02 -4.81 3.91
N VAL A 176 -3.78 -5.91 4.04
CA VAL A 176 -5.03 -5.95 4.83
C VAL A 176 -4.69 -6.01 6.32
N GLU A 177 -5.54 -5.44 7.17
CA GLU A 177 -5.37 -5.53 8.63
C GLU A 177 -5.29 -6.99 9.08
N VAL A 178 -4.31 -7.28 9.94
CA VAL A 178 -4.01 -8.66 10.38
C VAL A 178 -5.03 -9.17 11.41
N LEU A 179 -5.65 -8.25 12.17
CA LEU A 179 -6.64 -8.50 13.23
C LEU A 179 -8.04 -8.08 12.78
#